data_AF-A0A3B9VPL7-F1
#
_entry.id   AF-A0A3B9VPL7-F1
#
_cell.length_a   1.000
_cell.length_b   1.000
_cell.length_c   1.000
_cell.angle_alpha   90.00
_cell.angle_beta   90.00
_cell.angle_gamma   90.00
#
_symmetry.space_group_name_H-M   'P 1'
#
loop_
_entity.id
_entity.type
_entity.pdbx_description
1 polymer ?
#
loop_
_entity_poly.entity_id
_entity_poly.type
_entity_poly.pdbx_seq_one_letter_code
_entity_poly.pdbx_strand_id
1 'polypeptide(L)' 'MKGLAAVFTGGQRPVEIVELEVPKVEPGGILIRNTGAAVCGSDLHG' A
#
# COMPACT_ATOMS: atom_id res chain seq x y z
N MET A 1 5.07 -14.80 1.13
CA MET A 1 5.93 -13.98 0.25
C MET A 1 5.70 -12.56 0.67
N LYS A 2 6.73 -11.72 0.75
CA LYS A 2 6.58 -10.34 1.23
C LYS A 2 6.54 -9.35 0.08
N GLY A 3 5.77 -8.29 0.25
CA GLY A 3 5.70 -7.14 -0.64
C GLY A 3 6.06 -5.87 0.12
N LEU A 4 6.63 -4.90 -0.59
CA LEU A 4 6.92 -3.58 -0.06
C LEU A 4 5.65 -2.72 -0.16
N ALA A 5 5.33 -1.99 0.91
CA ALA A 5 4.16 -1.13 0.99
C ALA A 5 4.52 0.25 1.55
N ALA A 6 3.83 1.28 1.07
CA ALA A 6 3.84 2.62 1.63
C ALA A 6 2.66 2.75 2.61
N VAL A 7 2.94 2.89 3.90
CA VAL A 7 1.96 2.82 4.98
C VAL A 7 1.85 4.16 5.70
N PHE A 8 0.64 4.70 5.74
CA PHE A 8 0.30 5.87 6.54
C PHE A 8 0.17 5.47 8.00
N THR A 9 1.09 5.93 8.85
CA THR A 9 1.09 5.60 10.28
C THR A 9 0.45 6.68 11.16
N GLY A 10 0.04 7.81 10.56
CA GLY A 10 -0.78 8.86 11.17
C GLY A 10 -0.47 10.27 10.64
N GLY A 11 -1.37 11.22 10.93
CA GLY A 11 -1.26 12.60 10.43
C GLY A 11 0.04 13.29 10.85
N GLN A 12 0.52 14.20 10.00
CA GLN A 12 1.77 14.96 10.18
C GLN A 12 3.07 14.13 10.21
N ARG A 13 3.01 12.84 9.85
CA ARG A 13 4.19 11.98 9.69
C ARG A 13 4.38 11.58 8.23
N PRO A 14 5.64 11.39 7.76
CA PRO A 14 5.89 10.78 6.46
C PRO A 14 5.27 9.39 6.38
N VAL A 15 4.91 8.98 5.16
CA VAL A 15 4.53 7.60 4.87
C VAL A 15 5.76 6.70 5.05
N GLU A 16 5.58 5.56 5.73
CA GLU A 16 6.64 4.60 5.99
C GLU A 16 6.69 3.52 4.91
N ILE A 17 7.89 3.13 4.51
CA ILE A 17 8.08 2.02 3.58
C ILE A 17 8.38 0.75 4.39
N VAL A 18 7.49 -0.24 4.34
CA VAL A 18 7.57 -1.45 5.16
C VAL A 18 7.33 -2.71 4.33
N GLU A 19 7.83 -3.85 4.80
CA GLU A 19 7.51 -5.16 4.23
C GLU A 19 6.28 -5.77 4.91
N LEU A 20 5.31 -6.23 4.11
CA LEU A 20 4.11 -6.92 4.55
C LEU A 20 3.98 -8.28 3.88
N GLU A 21 3.34 -9.24 4.56
CA GLU A 21 2.98 -10.51 3.93
C GLU A 21 1.92 -10.26 2.84
N VAL A 22 2.10 -10.91 1.69
CA VAL A 22 1.11 -10.88 0.62
C VAL A 22 -0.16 -11.59 1.10
N PRO A 23 -1.34 -10.94 1.00
CA PRO A 23 -2.58 -11.51 1.49
C PRO A 23 -3.01 -12.74 0.67
N LYS A 24 -3.82 -13.60 1.28
CA LYS A 24 -4.52 -14.66 0.54
C LYS A 24 -5.59 -14.05 -0.35
N VAL A 25 -5.79 -14.64 -1.53
CA VAL A 25 -6.83 -14.21 -2.46
C VAL A 25 -8.10 -14.98 -2.15
N GLU A 26 -9.12 -14.28 -1.66
CA GLU A 26 -10.46 -14.82 -1.40
C GLU A 26 -11.28 -14.95 -2.70
N PRO A 27 -12.38 -15.72 -2.72
CA PRO A 27 -13.24 -15.84 -3.90
C PRO A 27 -13.68 -14.49 -4.47
N GLY A 28 -13.42 -14.26 -5.75
CA GLY A 28 -13.70 -12.98 -6.44
C GLY A 28 -12.59 -11.93 -6.31
N GLY A 29 -11.56 -12.17 -5.51
CA GLY A 29 -10.38 -11.31 -5.38
C GLY A 29 -9.39 -11.45 -6.54
N ILE A 30 -8.53 -10.44 -6.70
CA ILE A 30 -7.41 -10.45 -7.65
C ILE A 30 -6.16 -9.98 -6.92
N LEU A 31 -5.05 -10.68 -7.14
CA LEU A 31 -3.72 -10.24 -6.71
C LEU A 31 -3.02 -9.54 -7.88
N ILE A 32 -2.54 -8.31 -7.64
CA ILE A 32 -1.89 -7.48 -8.65
C ILE A 32 -0.45 -7.18 -8.21
N ARG A 33 0.49 -7.28 -9.15
CA ARG A 33 1.84 -6.75 -8.98
C ARG A 33 1.89 -5.34 -9.57
N ASN A 34 1.97 -4.34 -8.70
CA ASN A 34 2.13 -2.96 -9.15
C ASN A 34 3.51 -2.78 -9.81
N THR A 35 3.53 -2.20 -11.01
CA THR A 35 4.76 -1.78 -11.70
C THR A 35 5.01 -0.28 -11.57
N GLY A 36 4.00 0.48 -11.15
CA GLY A 36 4.07 1.90 -10.85
C GLY A 36 2.79 2.38 -10.17
N ALA A 37 2.89 3.45 -9.40
CA ALA A 37 1.78 4.17 -8.77
C ALA A 37 2.17 5.65 -8.64
N ALA A 38 1.21 6.55 -8.83
CA ALA A 38 1.40 7.99 -8.62
C ALA A 38 0.76 8.42 -7.30
N VAL A 39 1.20 9.56 -6.78
CA VAL A 39 0.57 10.21 -5.63
C VAL A 39 -0.53 11.14 -6.14
N CYS A 40 -1.75 10.94 -5.67
CA CYS A 40 -2.88 11.83 -5.90
C CYS A 40 -3.02 12.82 -4.73
N GLY A 41 -3.59 14.00 -4.96
CA GLY A 41 -3.87 14.96 -3.89
C GLY A 41 -4.77 14.38 -2.78
N SER A 42 -5.67 13.46 -3.13
CA SER A 42 -6.55 12.78 -2.16
C SER A 42 -5.81 11.91 -1.15
N ASP A 43 -4.61 11.42 -1.49
CA ASP A 43 -3.79 10.62 -0.59
C ASP A 43 -3.21 11.47 0.56
N LEU A 44 -3.23 12.80 0.41
CA LEU A 44 -2.66 13.76 1.36
C LEU A 44 -3.70 14.39 2.30
N HIS A 45 -4.98 14.01 2.22
CA HIS A 45 -6.06 14.59 3.03
C HIS A 45 -6.03 14.19 4.53
N GLY A 46 -4.98 13.50 4.99
CA GLY A 46 -4.83 12.96 6.35
C GLY A 46 -4.25 13.91 7.39
#